data_AF-A0A0K9GR17-F1
#
_entry.id   AF-A0A0K9GR17-F1
#
_cell.length_a   1.000
_cell.length_b   1.000
_cell.length_c   1.000
_cell.angle_alpha   90.00
_cell.angle_beta   90.00
_cell.angle_gamma   90.00
#
_symmetry.space_group_name_H-M   'P 1'
#
loop_
_entity.id
_entity.type
_entity.pdbx_description
1 polymer ?
#
loop_
_entity_poly.entity_id
_entity_poly.type
_entity_poly.pdbx_seq_one_letter_code
_entity_poly.pdbx_strand_id
1 'polypeptide(L)' 'MKKDVFTLLGGFLTALLFFFSTIGVKFDWFNEQSINAFVLVLSAFVLLVVNIYAVWKNTYTGWFNWVGV' A
#
# COMPACT_ATOMS: atom_id res chain seq x y z
N MET A 1 -6.98 -14.29 -12.93
CA MET A 1 -5.62 -14.88 -13.04
C MET A 1 -4.55 -14.04 -12.34
N LYS A 2 -4.18 -12.83 -12.81
CA LYS A 2 -3.10 -12.05 -12.15
C LYS A 2 -3.39 -11.73 -10.67
N LYS A 3 -4.61 -11.29 -10.36
CA LYS A 3 -5.04 -10.93 -8.99
C LYS A 3 -5.00 -12.14 -8.03
N ASP A 4 -5.38 -13.31 -8.51
CA ASP A 4 -5.45 -14.54 -7.72
C ASP A 4 -4.06 -15.02 -7.33
N VAL A 5 -3.07 -14.86 -8.21
CA VAL A 5 -1.67 -15.18 -7.92
C VAL A 5 -1.10 -14.30 -6.80
N PHE A 6 -1.40 -13.00 -6.80
CA PHE A 6 -0.97 -12.10 -5.71
C PHE A 6 -1.61 -12.47 -4.37
N THR A 7 -2.89 -12.84 -4.37
CA THR A 7 -3.57 -13.31 -3.16
C THR A 7 -2.96 -14.61 -2.66
N LEU A 8 -2.68 -15.57 -3.55
CA LEU A 8 -2.08 -16.85 -3.19
C LEU A 8 -0.65 -16.68 -2.64
N LEU A 9 0.13 -15.80 -3.28
CA LEU A 9 1.49 -15.47 -2.86
C LEU A 9 1.49 -14.79 -1.49
N GLY A 10 0.60 -13.83 -1.26
CA GLY A 10 0.44 -13.18 0.05
C GLY A 10 0.08 -14.18 1.16
N GLY A 11 -0.87 -15.08 0.89
CA GLY A 11 -1.24 -16.14 1.84
C GLY A 11 -0.07 -17.08 2.16
N PHE A 12 0.68 -17.48 1.14
CA PHE A 12 1.87 -18.32 1.29
C PHE A 12 2.97 -17.65 2.13
N LEU A 13 3.27 -16.37 1.87
CA LEU A 13 4.29 -15.62 2.61
C LEU A 13 3.89 -15.41 4.09
N THR A 14 2.60 -15.18 4.37
CA THR A 14 2.08 -15.11 5.75
C THR A 14 2.23 -16.44 6.48
N ALA A 15 1.93 -17.57 5.80
CA ALA A 15 2.11 -18.90 6.38
C ALA A 15 3.60 -19.22 6.66
N LEU A 16 4.50 -18.79 5.78
CA LEU A 16 5.95 -18.91 6.00
C LEU A 16 6.43 -18.10 7.21
N LEU A 17 5.99 -16.85 7.34
CA LEU A 17 6.31 -16.01 8.50
C LEU A 17 5.82 -16.65 9.81
N PHE A 18 4.60 -17.20 9.79
CA PHE A 18 4.06 -17.94 10.93
C PHE A 18 4.90 -19.16 11.29
N PHE A 19 5.26 -19.98 10.29
CA PHE A 19 6.10 -21.16 10.48
C PHE A 19 7.48 -20.81 11.08
N PHE A 20 8.13 -19.76 10.57
CA PHE A 20 9.41 -19.32 11.12
C PHE A 20 9.29 -18.88 12.59
N SER A 21 8.20 -18.21 12.95
CA SER A 21 7.89 -17.86 14.34
C SER A 21 7.73 -19.11 15.22
N THR A 22 7.05 -20.17 14.75
CA THR A 22 6.84 -21.38 15.56
C THR A 22 8.12 -22.19 15.80
N ILE A 23 9.08 -22.16 14.88
CA ILE A 23 10.39 -22.83 15.06
C ILE A 23 11.43 -21.93 15.78
N GLY A 24 11.03 -20.75 16.24
CA GLY A 24 11.87 -19.85 17.03
C GLY A 24 12.77 -18.91 16.21
N VAL A 25 12.59 -18.82 14.90
CA VAL A 25 13.27 -17.81 14.07
C VAL A 25 12.56 -16.47 14.28
N LYS A 26 13.25 -15.53 14.93
CA LYS A 26 12.74 -14.18 15.16
C LYS A 26 13.32 -13.22 14.14
N PHE A 27 12.45 -12.40 13.56
CA PHE A 27 12.83 -11.34 12.65
C PHE A 27 12.73 -10.00 13.38
N ASP A 28 13.86 -9.41 13.76
CA ASP A 28 13.88 -8.13 14.48
C ASP A 28 13.22 -7.00 13.70
N TRP A 29 13.19 -7.10 12.37
CA TRP A 29 12.53 -6.14 11.48
C TRP A 29 11.02 -6.36 11.35
N PHE A 30 10.46 -7.48 11.80
CA PHE A 30 9.02 -7.75 11.74
C PHE A 30 8.39 -7.55 13.11
N ASN A 31 8.26 -6.28 13.50
CA ASN A 31 7.75 -5.86 14.81
C ASN A 31 6.68 -4.76 14.64
N GLU A 32 6.02 -4.39 15.73
CA GLU A 32 4.94 -3.39 15.68
C GLU A 32 5.39 -2.03 15.14
N GLN A 33 6.61 -1.60 15.46
CA GLN A 33 7.13 -0.30 15.02
C GLN A 33 7.34 -0.26 13.51
N SER A 34 7.92 -1.32 12.94
CA SER A 34 8.14 -1.41 11.49
C SER A 34 6.83 -1.59 10.72
N ILE A 35 5.88 -2.34 11.26
CA ILE A 35 4.52 -2.49 10.69
C ILE A 35 3.82 -1.13 10.66
N ASN A 36 3.83 -0.39 11.77
CA ASN A 36 3.20 0.93 11.84
C ASN A 36 3.87 1.92 10.87
N ALA A 37 5.20 1.94 10.81
CA ALA A 37 5.94 2.77 9.86
C ALA A 37 5.60 2.43 8.40
N PHE A 38 5.46 1.14 8.07
CA PHE A 38 5.07 0.71 6.73
C PHE A 38 3.63 1.14 6.37
N VAL A 39 2.69 1.00 7.32
CA VAL A 39 1.31 1.50 7.14
C VAL A 39 1.31 3.00 6.87
N LEU A 40 2.10 3.77 7.62
CA LEU A 40 2.21 5.21 7.45
C LEU A 40 2.75 5.59 6.05
N VAL A 41 3.77 4.87 5.56
CA VAL A 41 4.28 5.06 4.19
C VAL A 41 3.21 4.77 3.15
N LEU A 42 2.45 3.67 3.29
CA LEU A 42 1.36 3.34 2.37
C LEU A 42 0.26 4.41 2.39
N SER A 43 -0.13 4.89 3.57
CA SER A 43 -1.11 5.97 3.70
C SER A 43 -0.64 7.26 3.02
N ALA A 44 0.60 7.68 3.25
CA ALA A 44 1.19 8.85 2.61
C ALA A 44 1.30 8.68 1.09
N PHE A 45 1.64 7.48 0.62
CA PHE A 45 1.71 7.17 -0.81
C PHE A 45 0.33 7.26 -1.48
N VAL A 46 -0.73 6.74 -0.85
CA VAL A 46 -2.10 6.89 -1.38
C VAL A 46 -2.47 8.36 -1.51
N LEU A 47 -2.19 9.17 -0.49
CA LEU A 47 -2.44 10.62 -0.54
C LEU A 47 -1.65 11.29 -1.66
N LEU A 48 -0.39 10.90 -1.87
CA LEU A 48 0.43 11.42 -2.95
C LEU A 48 -0.18 11.10 -4.33
N VAL A 49 -0.56 9.85 -4.56
CA VAL A 49 -1.17 9.41 -5.84
C VAL A 49 -2.47 10.15 -6.10
N VAL A 50 -3.34 10.31 -5.09
CA VAL A 50 -4.60 11.05 -5.23
C VAL A 50 -4.34 12.51 -5.60
N ASN A 51 -3.37 13.17 -4.96
CA ASN A 51 -3.04 14.56 -5.25
C ASN A 51 -2.44 14.73 -6.65
N ILE A 52 -1.53 13.84 -7.07
CA ILE A 52 -0.99 13.84 -8.44
C ILE A 52 -2.12 13.66 -9.45
N TYR A 53 -3.04 12.72 -9.21
CA TYR A 53 -4.18 12.48 -10.08
C TYR A 53 -5.12 13.70 -10.14
N ALA A 54 -5.36 14.36 -9.01
CA ALA A 54 -6.16 15.58 -8.95
C ALA A 54 -5.53 16.72 -9.75
N VAL A 55 -4.22 16.97 -9.59
CA VAL A 55 -3.47 17.96 -10.38
C VAL A 55 -3.58 17.66 -11.87
N TRP A 56 -3.31 16.41 -12.27
CA TRP A 56 -3.41 16.00 -13.67
C TRP A 56 -4.82 16.25 -14.24
N LYS A 57 -5.88 15.88 -13.50
CA LYS A 57 -7.26 16.14 -13.94
C LYS A 57 -7.56 17.64 -14.07
N ASN A 58 -7.08 18.47 -13.15
CA ASN A 58 -7.28 19.90 -13.20
C ASN A 58 -6.55 20.54 -14.39
N THR A 59 -5.35 20.06 -14.73
CA THR A 59 -4.56 20.61 -15.84
C THR A 59 -5.07 20.17 -17.21
N TYR A 60 -5.48 18.91 -17.38
CA TYR A 60 -5.72 18.36 -18.72
C TYR A 60 -7.18 18.08 -19.06
N THR A 61 -8.04 17.82 -18.07
CA THR A 61 -9.46 17.48 -18.31
C THR A 61 -10.44 18.62 -18.00
N GLY A 62 -9.94 19.78 -17.52
CA GLY A 62 -10.75 20.99 -17.39
C GLY A 62 -11.93 20.92 -16.42
N TRP A 63 -12.01 19.91 -15.54
CA TRP A 63 -13.12 19.73 -14.60
C TRP A 63 -13.38 21.00 -13.75
N PHE A 64 -12.34 21.79 -13.46
CA PHE A 64 -12.44 23.02 -12.69
C PHE A 64 -12.86 24.27 -13.51
N ASN A 65 -12.88 24.22 -14.85
CA ASN A 65 -13.35 25.33 -15.69
C ASN A 65 -14.88 25.52 -15.67
N TRP A 66 -15.62 24.70 -14.91
CA TRP A 66 -17.09 24.75 -14.84
C TRP A 66 -17.66 25.30 -13.53
N VAL A 67 -16.81 25.68 -12.56
CA VAL A 67 -17.26 26.28 -11.28
C VAL A 67 -16.57 27.62 -11.07
N GLY A 68 -16.92 28.60 -11.89
CA GLY A 68 -16.51 29.98 -11.71
C GLY A 68 -16.86 30.84 -12.91
N VAL A 69 -17.89 31.68 -12.73
CA VAL A 69 -18.35 32.77 -13.63
C VAL A 69 -19.15 32.31 -14.84
#